data_AF-A0A1Y2J8D6-F1
#
_entry.id   AF-A0A1Y2J8D6-F1
#
_cell.length_a   1.000
_cell.length_b   1.000
_cell.length_c   1.000
_cell.angle_alpha   90.00
_cell.angle_beta   90.00
_cell.angle_gamma   90.00
#
_symmetry.space_group_name_H-M   'P 1'
#
loop_
_entity.id
_entity.type
_entity.pdbx_description
1 polymer ?
#
loop_
_entity_poly.entity_id
_entity_poly.type
_entity_poly.pdbx_seq_one_letter_code
_entity_poly.pdbx_strand_id
1 'polypeptide(L)'
;MEWPTVLNPTVLHDYVKTQNYAYCGIAAVALLLYETYVTFEREYKHIWRRNASAATWIFTFNRYLVIALYAFLVPGAFTISDASCPPLVRIWQVLNILPYVVWAAFSSLRAFALLNRAWHISLLIAMLSLAPVWIYIYRDVHQFAENFPPPTNCIAVPKYSIELDRQLTVVARVCLILSDILVLCVTWTKTYGIVRLAREHGVDRSLSVSKVLLRDGSTYFTVWTILNTLHIVGTYVQSVQYLTTFTEAFTSILVSRFILNLREVASAPSPEDEDDPTTDAYWNLVEFWRVADRFPGVSIDVTSLLAPLGAPLDHSFASYESGDEPIGAQVGKAADTRLRRLGVNEGEARRDLELIRTHSVGWLRRQRQAA
;
A
#
# COMPACT_ATOMS: atom_id res chain seq x y z
N MET A 1 -18.60 27.13 -46.25
CA MET A 1 -17.72 26.22 -45.49
C MET A 1 -17.99 24.84 -46.07
N GLU A 2 -17.30 24.52 -47.16
CA GLU A 2 -17.43 23.21 -47.82
C GLU A 2 -16.68 22.19 -46.98
N TRP A 3 -17.41 21.21 -46.43
CA TRP A 3 -16.78 20.06 -45.80
C TRP A 3 -16.05 19.27 -46.89
N PRO A 4 -14.74 18.99 -46.76
CA PRO A 4 -14.03 18.17 -47.74
C PRO A 4 -14.71 16.80 -47.80
N THR A 5 -15.21 16.44 -48.97
CA THR A 5 -16.11 15.32 -49.24
C THR A 5 -15.49 13.93 -49.07
N VAL A 6 -14.21 13.83 -48.71
CA VAL A 6 -13.56 12.58 -48.32
C VAL A 6 -12.55 12.90 -47.21
N LEU A 7 -12.91 12.63 -45.96
CA LEU A 7 -11.92 12.62 -44.87
C LEU A 7 -10.94 11.49 -45.16
N ASN A 8 -9.64 11.80 -45.24
CA ASN A 8 -8.61 10.80 -45.47
C ASN A 8 -8.76 9.66 -44.42
N PRO A 9 -8.82 8.38 -44.82
CA PRO A 9 -9.04 7.27 -43.89
C PRO A 9 -8.02 7.21 -42.76
N THR A 10 -6.79 7.70 -42.96
CA THR A 10 -5.79 7.80 -41.90
C THR A 10 -6.20 8.82 -40.83
N VAL A 11 -6.70 9.99 -41.25
CA VAL A 11 -7.19 11.04 -40.36
C VAL A 11 -8.41 10.56 -39.57
N LEU A 12 -9.32 9.82 -40.22
CA LEU A 12 -10.48 9.24 -39.55
C LEU A 12 -10.07 8.19 -38.50
N HIS A 13 -9.08 7.36 -38.81
CA HIS A 13 -8.56 6.36 -37.88
C HIS A 13 -7.91 7.00 -36.65
N ASP A 14 -7.08 8.03 -36.85
CA ASP A 14 -6.42 8.75 -35.76
C ASP A 14 -7.43 9.55 -34.91
N TYR A 15 -8.48 10.08 -35.53
CA TYR A 15 -9.62 10.72 -34.87
C TYR A 15 -10.32 9.74 -33.92
N VAL A 16 -10.77 8.58 -34.42
CA VAL A 16 -11.47 7.57 -33.62
C VAL A 16 -10.59 7.07 -32.46
N LYS A 17 -9.30 6.88 -32.72
CA LYS A 17 -8.35 6.45 -31.70
C LYS A 17 -8.25 7.46 -30.56
N THR A 18 -8.08 8.74 -30.87
CA THR A 18 -7.94 9.81 -29.89
C THR A 18 -9.19 9.95 -29.03
N GLN A 19 -10.37 9.88 -29.66
CA GLN A 19 -11.64 9.99 -28.98
C GLN A 19 -11.92 8.80 -28.05
N ASN A 20 -11.60 7.57 -28.49
CA ASN A 20 -11.71 6.39 -27.64
C ASN A 20 -10.81 6.48 -26.40
N TYR A 21 -9.61 7.02 -26.54
CA TYR A 21 -8.71 7.27 -25.40
C TYR A 21 -9.32 8.22 -24.36
N ALA A 22 -9.93 9.32 -24.81
CA ALA A 22 -10.60 10.26 -23.93
C ALA A 22 -11.79 9.61 -23.20
N TYR A 23 -12.60 8.80 -23.90
CA TYR A 23 -13.70 8.06 -23.29
C TYR A 23 -13.24 7.04 -22.26
N CYS A 24 -12.16 6.30 -22.54
CA CYS A 24 -11.55 5.40 -21.57
C CYS A 24 -11.03 6.16 -20.33
N GLY A 25 -10.46 7.35 -20.51
CA GLY A 25 -10.04 8.21 -19.42
C GLY A 25 -11.20 8.65 -18.51
N ILE A 26 -12.30 9.11 -19.10
CA ILE A 26 -13.52 9.49 -18.35
C ILE A 26 -14.10 8.27 -17.62
N ALA A 27 -14.16 7.11 -18.27
CA ALA A 27 -14.60 5.88 -17.65
C ALA A 27 -13.70 5.46 -16.47
N ALA A 28 -12.39 5.67 -16.57
CA ALA A 28 -11.46 5.41 -15.47
C ALA A 28 -11.70 6.35 -14.28
N VAL A 29 -11.97 7.64 -14.50
CA VAL A 29 -12.38 8.56 -13.42
C VAL A 29 -13.67 8.07 -12.75
N ALA A 30 -14.68 7.72 -13.55
CA ALA A 30 -15.96 7.23 -13.02
C ALA A 30 -15.77 5.95 -12.18
N LEU A 31 -14.94 5.02 -12.63
CA LEU A 31 -14.59 3.81 -11.90
C LEU A 31 -13.90 4.12 -10.56
N LEU A 32 -12.93 5.04 -10.54
CA LEU A 32 -12.23 5.45 -9.32
C LEU A 32 -13.15 6.16 -8.32
N LEU A 33 -14.07 7.00 -8.81
CA LEU A 33 -15.08 7.65 -7.98
C LEU A 33 -16.08 6.63 -7.41
N TYR A 34 -16.54 5.69 -8.23
CA TYR A 34 -17.40 4.60 -7.77
C TYR A 34 -16.72 3.77 -6.68
N GLU A 35 -15.45 3.39 -6.89
CA GLU A 35 -14.68 2.68 -5.87
C GLU A 35 -14.61 3.51 -4.58
N THR A 36 -14.37 4.81 -4.69
CA THR A 36 -14.33 5.74 -3.54
C THR A 36 -15.62 5.81 -2.77
N TYR A 37 -16.74 5.78 -3.48
CA TYR A 37 -18.02 5.74 -2.83
C TYR A 37 -18.23 4.43 -2.06
N VAL A 38 -17.93 3.29 -2.68
CA VAL A 38 -18.15 1.96 -2.08
C VAL A 38 -17.23 1.69 -0.89
N THR A 39 -15.98 2.16 -0.92
CA THR A 39 -15.02 1.92 0.17
C THR A 39 -15.02 2.99 1.26
N PHE A 40 -15.81 4.06 1.12
CA PHE A 40 -15.80 5.24 2.00
C PHE A 40 -15.96 4.89 3.49
N GLU A 41 -16.90 4.02 3.84
CA GLU A 41 -17.16 3.63 5.24
C GLU A 41 -15.93 2.95 5.87
N ARG A 42 -15.35 1.99 5.14
CA ARG A 42 -14.16 1.24 5.57
C ARG A 42 -12.95 2.18 5.69
N GLU A 43 -12.82 3.14 4.80
CA GLU A 43 -11.76 4.16 4.86
C GLU A 43 -11.89 5.05 6.08
N TYR A 44 -13.09 5.56 6.34
CA TYR A 44 -13.34 6.38 7.50
C TYR A 44 -12.94 5.65 8.79
N LYS A 45 -13.36 4.39 8.92
CA LYS A 45 -13.08 3.57 10.11
C LYS A 45 -11.61 3.19 10.26
N HIS A 46 -10.96 2.72 9.19
CA HIS A 46 -9.64 2.08 9.27
C HIS A 46 -8.47 2.98 8.86
N ILE A 47 -8.71 4.04 8.07
CA ILE A 47 -7.69 4.98 7.63
C ILE A 47 -7.76 6.27 8.44
N TRP A 48 -8.92 6.94 8.42
CA TRP A 48 -9.04 8.33 8.87
C TRP A 48 -9.25 8.47 10.38
N ARG A 49 -9.89 7.50 11.05
CA ARG A 49 -10.06 7.49 12.51
C ARG A 49 -8.79 7.09 13.27
N ARG A 50 -7.74 6.66 12.57
CA ARG A 50 -6.48 6.18 13.16
C ARG A 50 -5.38 7.21 12.99
N ASN A 51 -4.34 7.10 13.81
CA ASN A 51 -3.14 7.92 13.67
C ASN A 51 -2.52 7.74 12.28
N ALA A 52 -1.95 8.81 11.75
CA ALA A 52 -1.27 8.79 10.47
C ALA A 52 -0.05 7.88 10.54
N SER A 53 -0.01 6.88 9.66
CA SER A 53 1.11 5.97 9.48
C SER A 53 1.56 5.96 8.02
N ALA A 54 2.66 5.28 7.71
CA ALA A 54 3.10 5.14 6.31
C ALA A 54 2.02 4.52 5.39
N ALA A 55 1.19 3.59 5.88
CA ALA A 55 0.04 3.05 5.14
C ALA A 55 -1.04 4.11 4.90
N THR A 56 -1.32 5.01 5.86
CA THR A 56 -2.23 6.14 5.63
C THR A 56 -1.73 6.99 4.47
N TRP A 57 -0.44 7.34 4.46
CA TRP A 57 0.14 8.16 3.39
C TRP A 57 0.21 7.46 2.05
N ILE A 58 0.66 6.20 2.00
CA ILE A 58 0.68 5.40 0.77
C ILE A 58 -0.73 5.26 0.21
N PHE A 59 -1.73 4.97 1.05
CA PHE A 59 -3.13 4.89 0.63
C PHE A 59 -3.61 6.23 0.04
N THR A 60 -3.35 7.33 0.75
CA THR A 60 -3.76 8.68 0.35
C THR A 60 -3.13 9.06 -0.99
N PHE A 61 -1.80 8.99 -1.10
CA PHE A 61 -1.10 9.34 -2.33
C PHE A 61 -1.48 8.41 -3.49
N ASN A 62 -1.53 7.09 -3.27
CA ASN A 62 -1.95 6.12 -4.29
C ASN A 62 -3.30 6.47 -4.92
N ARG A 63 -4.27 6.86 -4.08
CA ARG A 63 -5.62 7.15 -4.55
C ARG A 63 -5.70 8.50 -5.25
N TYR A 64 -5.31 9.57 -4.55
CA TYR A 64 -5.57 10.92 -5.03
C TYR A 64 -4.66 11.30 -6.18
N LEU A 65 -3.43 10.77 -6.27
CA LEU A 65 -2.57 11.00 -7.43
C LEU A 65 -3.15 10.37 -8.69
N VAL A 66 -3.74 9.17 -8.60
CA VAL A 66 -4.33 8.50 -9.77
C VAL A 66 -5.64 9.17 -10.18
N ILE A 67 -6.48 9.59 -9.22
CA ILE A 67 -7.66 10.42 -9.53
C ILE A 67 -7.23 11.72 -10.22
N ALA A 68 -6.21 12.40 -9.70
CA ALA A 68 -5.68 13.62 -10.29
C ALA A 68 -5.13 13.36 -11.71
N LEU A 69 -4.35 12.29 -11.91
CA LEU A 69 -3.83 11.90 -13.22
C LEU A 69 -4.93 11.84 -14.30
N TYR A 70 -6.01 11.11 -14.03
CA TYR A 70 -7.12 11.01 -14.98
C TYR A 70 -7.97 12.29 -15.07
N ALA A 71 -8.13 13.04 -13.97
CA ALA A 71 -8.82 14.32 -14.00
C ALA A 71 -8.08 15.35 -14.89
N PHE A 72 -6.75 15.36 -14.86
CA PHE A 72 -5.92 16.25 -15.70
C PHE A 72 -5.84 15.80 -17.16
N LEU A 73 -6.22 14.56 -17.48
CA LEU A 73 -6.37 14.09 -18.86
C LEU A 73 -7.62 14.72 -19.53
N VAL A 74 -8.68 15.01 -18.76
CA VAL A 74 -9.97 15.49 -19.28
C VAL A 74 -9.86 16.85 -19.99
N PRO A 75 -9.21 17.89 -19.43
CA PRO A 75 -9.02 19.16 -20.13
C PRO A 75 -8.28 19.03 -21.47
N GLY A 76 -7.36 18.05 -21.60
CA GLY A 76 -6.64 17.77 -22.84
C GLY A 76 -7.55 17.29 -23.98
N ALA A 77 -8.75 16.81 -23.67
CA ALA A 77 -9.75 16.40 -24.67
C ALA A 77 -10.56 17.58 -25.24
N PHE A 78 -10.42 18.77 -24.69
CA PHE A 78 -11.14 19.97 -25.12
C PHE A 78 -10.19 21.00 -25.77
N THR A 79 -10.77 21.96 -26.48
CA THR A 79 -10.03 23.09 -27.04
C THR A 79 -9.42 23.92 -25.91
N ILE A 80 -8.10 24.05 -25.89
CA ILE A 80 -7.38 24.90 -24.95
C ILE A 80 -6.50 25.91 -25.70
N SER A 81 -6.03 26.93 -24.99
CA SER A 81 -5.11 27.93 -25.56
C SER A 81 -3.69 27.37 -25.70
N ASP A 82 -2.94 27.87 -26.68
CA ASP A 82 -1.53 27.49 -26.90
C ASP A 82 -0.65 27.76 -25.66
N ALA A 83 -0.96 28.82 -24.92
CA ALA A 83 -0.26 29.16 -23.67
C ALA A 83 -0.55 28.16 -22.54
N SER A 84 -1.75 27.55 -22.53
CA SER A 84 -2.16 26.58 -21.49
C SER A 84 -1.69 25.16 -21.77
N CYS A 85 -1.31 24.84 -23.02
CA CYS A 85 -0.95 23.47 -23.40
C CYS A 85 0.35 22.96 -22.76
N PRO A 86 1.49 23.68 -22.83
CA PRO A 86 2.72 23.24 -22.19
C PRO A 86 2.61 22.96 -20.68
N PRO A 87 2.05 23.86 -19.83
CA PRO A 87 1.94 23.57 -18.41
C PRO A 87 0.99 22.40 -18.12
N LEU A 88 -0.10 22.25 -18.88
CA LEU A 88 -1.02 21.12 -18.72
C LEU A 88 -0.32 19.78 -18.94
N VAL A 89 0.44 19.64 -20.04
CA VAL A 89 1.22 18.44 -20.35
C VAL A 89 2.24 18.15 -19.26
N ARG A 90 2.96 19.17 -18.77
CA ARG A 90 3.97 19.00 -17.70
C ARG A 90 3.34 18.53 -16.39
N ILE A 91 2.19 19.07 -16.02
CA ILE A 91 1.46 18.62 -14.81
C ILE A 91 1.03 17.17 -14.97
N TRP A 92 0.45 16.80 -16.13
CA TRP A 92 0.03 15.43 -16.41
C TRP A 92 1.20 14.45 -16.37
N GLN A 93 2.35 14.79 -16.95
CA GLN A 93 3.58 13.99 -16.92
C GLN A 93 4.05 13.70 -15.48
N VAL A 94 4.08 14.73 -14.63
CA VAL A 94 4.42 14.56 -13.20
C VAL A 94 3.41 13.67 -12.49
N LEU A 95 2.11 13.88 -12.71
CA LEU A 95 1.05 13.04 -12.15
C LEU A 95 1.09 11.61 -12.67
N ASN A 96 1.68 11.36 -13.84
CA ASN A 96 1.88 10.02 -14.37
C ASN A 96 3.05 9.30 -13.68
N ILE A 97 4.08 10.02 -13.25
CA ILE A 97 5.26 9.44 -12.56
C ILE A 97 4.97 9.14 -11.08
N LEU A 98 4.34 10.07 -10.37
CA LEU A 98 4.20 9.98 -8.90
C LEU A 98 3.53 8.67 -8.40
N PRO A 99 2.46 8.14 -9.04
CA PRO A 99 1.88 6.85 -8.65
C PRO A 99 2.87 5.69 -8.67
N TYR A 100 3.79 5.65 -9.63
CA TYR A 100 4.79 4.60 -9.73
C TYR A 100 5.78 4.64 -8.56
N VAL A 101 6.12 5.82 -8.04
CA VAL A 101 6.93 5.96 -6.83
C VAL A 101 6.19 5.38 -5.63
N VAL A 102 4.88 5.67 -5.51
CA VAL A 102 4.04 5.12 -4.44
C VAL A 102 3.95 3.59 -4.52
N TRP A 103 3.78 3.04 -5.72
CA TRP A 103 3.72 1.58 -5.92
C TRP A 103 5.07 0.90 -5.66
N ALA A 104 6.18 1.52 -6.04
CA ALA A 104 7.51 1.03 -5.70
C ALA A 104 7.76 1.03 -4.19
N ALA A 105 7.35 2.09 -3.49
CA ALA A 105 7.43 2.17 -2.03
C ALA A 105 6.57 1.08 -1.38
N PHE A 106 5.31 0.93 -1.82
CA PHE A 106 4.40 -0.08 -1.31
C PHE A 106 4.94 -1.51 -1.52
N SER A 107 5.43 -1.83 -2.72
CA SER A 107 5.97 -3.14 -3.07
C SER A 107 7.21 -3.49 -2.25
N SER A 108 8.17 -2.55 -2.15
CA SER A 108 9.40 -2.75 -1.39
C SER A 108 9.16 -2.84 0.12
N LEU A 109 8.34 -1.97 0.70
CA LEU A 109 8.00 -2.03 2.14
C LEU A 109 7.32 -3.34 2.50
N ARG A 110 6.43 -3.84 1.64
CA ARG A 110 5.78 -5.13 1.84
C ARG A 110 6.78 -6.29 1.83
N ALA A 111 7.72 -6.30 0.88
CA ALA A 111 8.76 -7.31 0.84
C ALA A 111 9.70 -7.20 2.04
N PHE A 112 10.13 -5.99 2.40
CA PHE A 112 10.98 -5.71 3.55
C PHE A 112 10.38 -6.24 4.85
N ALA A 113 9.09 -6.01 5.08
CA ALA A 113 8.40 -6.44 6.28
C ALA A 113 8.34 -7.97 6.45
N LEU A 114 8.35 -8.72 5.34
CA LEU A 114 8.38 -10.19 5.34
C LEU A 114 9.80 -10.76 5.40
N LEU A 115 10.81 -9.96 5.07
CA LEU A 115 12.20 -10.35 4.98
C LEU A 115 12.94 -9.97 6.25
N ASN A 116 12.81 -10.79 7.30
CA ASN A 116 13.60 -10.61 8.50
C ASN A 116 15.11 -10.85 8.19
N ARG A 117 15.90 -9.76 8.12
CA ARG A 117 17.36 -9.71 7.88
C ARG A 117 17.85 -9.80 6.42
N ALA A 118 16.97 -10.00 5.42
CA ALA A 118 17.33 -10.15 4.00
C ALA A 118 17.01 -8.90 3.15
N TRP A 119 17.51 -7.74 3.59
CA TRP A 119 17.20 -6.43 2.99
C TRP A 119 17.59 -6.30 1.51
N HIS A 120 18.58 -7.08 1.04
CA HIS A 120 19.04 -7.06 -0.35
C HIS A 120 17.93 -7.39 -1.37
N ILE A 121 17.03 -8.33 -1.06
CA ILE A 121 15.93 -8.70 -1.96
C ILE A 121 14.92 -7.56 -2.04
N SER A 122 14.63 -6.91 -0.91
CA SER A 122 13.77 -5.72 -0.88
C SER A 122 14.37 -4.55 -1.66
N LEU A 123 15.70 -4.37 -1.60
CA LEU A 123 16.39 -3.36 -2.40
C LEU A 123 16.28 -3.68 -3.89
N LEU A 124 16.47 -4.94 -4.28
CA LEU A 124 16.30 -5.38 -5.68
C LEU A 124 14.87 -5.11 -6.18
N ILE A 125 13.86 -5.42 -5.37
CA ILE A 125 12.45 -5.11 -5.67
C ILE A 125 12.25 -3.60 -5.85
N ALA A 126 12.80 -2.77 -4.96
CA ALA A 126 12.72 -1.31 -5.08
C ALA A 126 13.37 -0.81 -6.39
N MET A 127 14.56 -1.32 -6.74
CA MET A 127 15.27 -0.94 -7.97
C MET A 127 14.47 -1.32 -9.22
N LEU A 128 13.94 -2.56 -9.27
CA LEU A 128 13.12 -3.03 -10.39
C LEU A 128 11.81 -2.23 -10.50
N SER A 129 11.15 -1.95 -9.38
CA SER A 129 9.91 -1.17 -9.36
C SER A 129 10.09 0.31 -9.68
N LEU A 130 11.28 0.87 -9.52
CA LEU A 130 11.61 2.24 -9.91
C LEU A 130 12.02 2.38 -11.38
N ALA A 131 12.25 1.29 -12.11
CA ALA A 131 12.63 1.36 -13.53
C ALA A 131 11.64 2.18 -14.40
N PRO A 132 10.31 2.05 -14.26
CA PRO A 132 9.36 2.88 -14.99
C PRO A 132 9.49 4.37 -14.71
N VAL A 133 9.83 4.76 -13.47
CA VAL A 133 10.02 6.17 -13.08
C VAL A 133 11.13 6.79 -13.93
N TRP A 134 12.28 6.13 -14.01
CA TRP A 134 13.41 6.61 -14.82
C TRP A 134 13.07 6.66 -16.30
N ILE A 135 12.34 5.67 -16.81
CA ILE A 135 11.92 5.61 -18.21
C ILE A 135 10.93 6.72 -18.54
N TYR A 136 9.95 7.01 -17.67
CA TYR A 136 9.03 8.12 -17.87
C TYR A 136 9.73 9.48 -17.79
N ILE A 137 10.65 9.68 -16.85
CA ILE A 137 11.48 10.89 -16.81
C ILE A 137 12.24 11.06 -18.13
N TYR A 138 12.86 10.00 -18.65
CA TYR A 138 13.54 10.04 -19.95
C TYR A 138 12.58 10.47 -21.07
N ARG A 139 11.39 9.87 -21.14
CA ARG A 139 10.37 10.22 -22.14
C ARG A 139 9.96 11.68 -22.04
N ASP A 140 9.70 12.16 -20.84
CA ASP A 140 9.17 13.50 -20.59
C ASP A 140 10.17 14.59 -20.97
N VAL A 141 11.46 14.36 -20.70
CA VAL A 141 12.56 15.26 -21.12
C VAL A 141 12.69 15.32 -22.64
N HIS A 142 12.42 14.21 -23.33
CA HIS A 142 12.48 14.13 -24.80
C HIS A 142 11.12 14.37 -25.48
N GLN A 143 10.12 14.83 -24.73
CA GLN A 143 8.82 15.23 -25.25
C GLN A 143 8.63 16.74 -25.15
N PHE A 144 7.92 17.29 -26.12
CA PHE A 144 7.44 18.68 -26.11
C PHE A 144 5.92 18.70 -26.22
N ALA A 145 5.31 19.74 -25.68
CA ALA A 145 3.87 19.93 -25.77
C ALA A 145 3.52 20.69 -27.06
N GLU A 146 2.50 20.21 -27.76
CA GLU A 146 2.01 20.84 -28.99
C GLU A 146 0.48 20.87 -28.97
N ASN A 147 -0.10 22.02 -29.35
CA ASN A 147 -1.55 22.21 -29.39
C ASN A 147 -2.02 22.09 -30.84
N PHE A 148 -2.62 20.96 -31.18
CA PHE A 148 -3.19 20.73 -32.51
C PHE A 148 -4.65 21.21 -32.58
N PRO A 149 -5.17 21.49 -33.77
CA PRO A 149 -6.60 21.70 -33.96
C PRO A 149 -7.42 20.51 -33.44
N PRO A 150 -8.69 20.73 -33.04
CA PRO A 150 -9.61 19.64 -32.71
C PRO A 150 -9.66 18.59 -33.81
N PRO A 151 -9.70 17.29 -33.47
CA PRO A 151 -9.94 16.71 -32.13
C PRO A 151 -8.69 16.46 -31.29
N THR A 152 -7.48 16.63 -31.85
CA THR A 152 -6.25 16.13 -31.23
C THR A 152 -5.86 16.98 -30.03
N ASN A 153 -6.14 18.29 -30.09
CA ASN A 153 -5.89 19.26 -29.02
C ASN A 153 -4.44 19.14 -28.50
N CYS A 154 -4.25 19.29 -27.19
CA CYS A 154 -2.94 19.37 -26.57
C CYS A 154 -2.37 17.99 -26.25
N ILE A 155 -1.24 17.66 -26.88
CA ILE A 155 -0.57 16.36 -26.71
C ILE A 155 0.93 16.53 -26.44
N ALA A 156 1.54 15.48 -25.89
CA ALA A 156 2.99 15.35 -25.77
C ALA A 156 3.55 14.65 -27.02
N VAL A 157 4.42 15.32 -27.77
CA VAL A 157 5.04 14.79 -28.98
C VAL A 157 6.48 14.32 -28.68
N PRO A 158 6.82 13.04 -28.93
CA PRO A 158 8.15 12.51 -28.69
C PRO A 158 9.17 12.95 -29.75
N LYS A 159 10.40 13.26 -29.33
CA LYS A 159 11.56 13.53 -30.21
C LYS A 159 12.42 12.28 -30.46
N TYR A 160 11.81 11.10 -30.44
CA TYR A 160 12.48 9.82 -30.63
C TYR A 160 11.61 8.86 -31.46
N SER A 161 12.19 7.78 -31.97
CA SER A 161 11.48 6.84 -32.83
C SER A 161 10.41 6.03 -32.07
N ILE A 162 9.35 5.64 -32.78
CA ILE A 162 8.29 4.76 -32.25
C ILE A 162 8.88 3.42 -31.77
N GLU A 163 9.93 2.93 -32.44
CA GLU A 163 10.60 1.70 -32.04
C GLU A 163 11.31 1.82 -30.69
N LEU A 164 12.00 2.94 -30.44
CA LEU A 164 12.59 3.20 -29.13
C LEU A 164 11.50 3.29 -28.06
N ASP A 165 10.36 3.92 -28.36
CA ASP A 165 9.24 3.99 -27.41
C ASP A 165 8.74 2.60 -26.99
N ARG A 166 8.57 1.69 -27.96
CA ARG A 166 8.14 0.31 -27.67
C ARG A 166 9.15 -0.41 -26.80
N GLN A 167 10.44 -0.30 -27.11
CA GLN A 167 11.50 -0.94 -26.33
C GLN A 167 11.53 -0.43 -24.89
N LEU A 168 11.40 0.89 -24.70
CA LEU A 168 11.30 1.51 -23.38
C LEU A 168 10.08 0.98 -22.59
N THR A 169 8.91 0.86 -23.24
CA THR A 169 7.73 0.25 -22.60
C THR A 169 8.00 -1.19 -22.17
N VAL A 170 8.59 -2.00 -23.05
CA VAL A 170 8.89 -3.42 -22.74
C VAL A 170 9.84 -3.50 -21.56
N VAL A 171 10.93 -2.73 -21.55
CA VAL A 171 11.89 -2.72 -20.43
C VAL A 171 11.20 -2.32 -19.12
N ALA A 172 10.44 -1.23 -19.11
CA ALA A 172 9.72 -0.77 -17.92
C ALA A 172 8.79 -1.85 -17.36
N ARG A 173 7.99 -2.49 -18.23
CA ARG A 173 6.99 -3.48 -17.83
C ARG A 173 7.61 -4.81 -17.44
N VAL A 174 8.70 -5.25 -18.09
CA VAL A 174 9.45 -6.45 -17.69
C VAL A 174 10.06 -6.27 -16.30
N CYS A 175 10.64 -5.12 -15.99
CA CYS A 175 11.15 -4.82 -14.64
C CYS A 175 10.03 -4.88 -13.58
N LEU A 176 8.84 -4.33 -13.88
CA LEU A 176 7.68 -4.44 -12.98
C LEU A 176 7.22 -5.89 -12.80
N ILE A 177 7.08 -6.66 -13.87
CA ILE A 177 6.68 -8.08 -13.79
C ILE A 177 7.66 -8.88 -12.95
N LEU A 178 8.97 -8.68 -13.14
CA LEU A 178 10.00 -9.34 -12.33
C LEU A 178 9.89 -8.94 -10.85
N SER A 179 9.65 -7.66 -10.58
CA SER A 179 9.42 -7.18 -9.21
C SER A 179 8.19 -7.85 -8.58
N ASP A 180 7.06 -7.88 -9.29
CA ASP A 180 5.81 -8.49 -8.81
C ASP A 180 5.98 -9.99 -8.54
N ILE A 181 6.67 -10.71 -9.43
CA ILE A 181 6.99 -12.13 -9.25
C ILE A 181 7.87 -12.33 -8.01
N LEU A 182 8.90 -11.51 -7.81
CA LEU A 182 9.77 -11.59 -6.64
C LEU A 182 8.97 -11.37 -5.35
N VAL A 183 8.11 -10.35 -5.31
CA VAL A 183 7.27 -10.06 -4.13
C VAL A 183 6.30 -11.21 -3.89
N LEU A 184 5.70 -11.78 -4.93
CA LEU A 184 4.84 -12.95 -4.83
C LEU A 184 5.60 -14.16 -4.28
N CYS A 185 6.80 -14.45 -4.80
CA CYS A 185 7.65 -15.54 -4.30
C CYS A 185 8.04 -15.33 -2.83
N VAL A 186 8.45 -14.11 -2.44
CA VAL A 186 8.77 -13.78 -1.05
C VAL A 186 7.55 -13.97 -0.15
N THR A 187 6.39 -13.43 -0.57
CA THR A 187 5.13 -13.57 0.16
C THR A 187 4.76 -15.04 0.31
N TRP A 188 4.79 -15.80 -0.78
CA TRP A 188 4.41 -17.20 -0.79
C TRP A 188 5.33 -18.06 0.09
N THR A 189 6.65 -17.93 -0.09
CA THR A 189 7.63 -18.73 0.65
C THR A 189 7.56 -18.48 2.15
N LYS A 190 7.49 -17.20 2.56
CA LYS A 190 7.41 -16.84 3.97
C LYS A 190 6.10 -17.29 4.57
N THR A 191 4.98 -17.03 3.92
CA THR A 191 3.69 -17.39 4.51
C THR A 191 3.39 -18.88 4.44
N TYR A 192 3.85 -19.61 3.42
CA TYR A 192 3.75 -21.08 3.39
C TYR A 192 4.56 -21.71 4.52
N GLY A 193 5.74 -21.18 4.84
CA GLY A 193 6.53 -21.63 6.00
C GLY A 193 5.76 -21.51 7.31
N ILE A 194 5.02 -20.41 7.49
CA ILE A 194 4.20 -20.14 8.68
C ILE A 194 3.01 -21.11 8.76
N VAL A 195 2.29 -21.28 7.65
CA VAL A 195 1.17 -22.25 7.52
C VAL A 195 1.64 -23.67 7.85
N ARG A 196 2.81 -24.06 7.34
CA ARG A 196 3.38 -25.38 7.61
C ARG A 196 3.71 -25.57 9.09
N LEU A 197 4.38 -24.61 9.71
CA LEU A 197 4.75 -24.66 11.12
C LEU A 197 3.53 -24.68 12.05
N ALA A 198 2.48 -23.92 11.73
CA ALA A 198 1.21 -23.94 12.47
C ALA A 198 0.52 -25.32 12.41
N ARG A 199 0.55 -25.97 11.24
CA ARG A 199 -0.01 -27.32 11.04
C ARG A 199 0.77 -28.39 11.81
N GLU A 200 2.10 -28.29 11.83
CA GLU A 200 2.96 -29.22 12.58
C GLU A 200 2.70 -29.15 14.10
N HIS A 201 2.19 -28.02 14.62
CA HIS A 201 1.88 -27.83 16.04
C HIS A 201 0.38 -27.95 16.38
N GLY A 202 -0.44 -28.48 15.46
CA GLY A 202 -1.85 -28.78 15.71
C GLY A 202 -2.77 -27.56 15.88
N VAL A 203 -2.38 -26.41 15.31
CA VAL A 203 -3.15 -25.17 15.38
C VAL A 203 -3.94 -24.97 14.08
N ASP A 204 -5.13 -25.57 13.98
CA ASP A 204 -5.91 -25.60 12.73
C ASP A 204 -6.67 -24.30 12.39
N ARG A 205 -6.89 -23.38 13.35
CA ARG A 205 -7.74 -22.19 13.15
C ARG A 205 -7.00 -20.90 12.78
N SER A 206 -5.78 -20.63 13.29
CA SER A 206 -4.96 -19.49 12.85
C SER A 206 -4.49 -19.62 11.39
N LEU A 207 -4.43 -20.86 10.91
CA LEU A 207 -4.31 -21.23 9.51
C LEU A 207 -5.38 -20.58 8.63
N SER A 208 -6.59 -20.28 9.15
CA SER A 208 -7.67 -19.65 8.40
C SER A 208 -7.35 -18.19 8.06
N VAL A 209 -6.93 -17.38 9.03
CA VAL A 209 -6.62 -15.95 8.81
C VAL A 209 -5.39 -15.78 7.93
N SER A 210 -4.31 -16.52 8.19
CA SER A 210 -3.11 -16.48 7.32
C SER A 210 -3.38 -17.06 5.92
N LYS A 211 -4.22 -18.09 5.77
CA LYS A 211 -4.66 -18.59 4.44
C LYS A 211 -5.56 -17.59 3.72
N VAL A 212 -6.44 -16.88 4.42
CA VAL A 212 -7.30 -15.85 3.82
C VAL A 212 -6.46 -14.65 3.39
N LEU A 213 -5.52 -14.19 4.23
CA LEU A 213 -4.56 -13.13 3.88
C LEU A 213 -3.67 -13.54 2.70
N LEU A 214 -3.26 -14.82 2.63
CA LEU A 214 -2.53 -15.39 1.49
C LEU A 214 -3.35 -15.45 0.22
N ARG A 215 -4.60 -15.94 0.31
CA ARG A 215 -5.52 -16.06 -0.82
C ARG A 215 -5.78 -14.69 -1.41
N ASP A 216 -6.06 -13.72 -0.56
CA ASP A 216 -6.37 -12.37 -0.99
C ASP A 216 -5.10 -11.70 -1.53
N GLY A 217 -3.99 -11.76 -0.78
CA GLY A 217 -2.70 -11.20 -1.19
C GLY A 217 -2.17 -11.75 -2.52
N SER A 218 -2.27 -13.06 -2.76
CA SER A 218 -1.86 -13.69 -4.03
C SER A 218 -2.80 -13.33 -5.18
N THR A 219 -4.11 -13.24 -4.93
CA THR A 219 -5.09 -12.80 -5.94
C THR A 219 -4.77 -11.39 -6.43
N TYR A 220 -4.50 -10.44 -5.53
CA TYR A 220 -4.12 -9.07 -5.91
C TYR A 220 -2.87 -9.05 -6.79
N PHE A 221 -1.85 -9.85 -6.47
CA PHE A 221 -0.63 -9.94 -7.26
C PHE A 221 -0.80 -10.62 -8.60
N THR A 222 -1.54 -11.73 -8.66
CA THR A 222 -1.82 -12.41 -9.92
C THR A 222 -2.54 -11.47 -10.87
N VAL A 223 -3.55 -10.73 -10.38
CA VAL A 223 -4.24 -9.70 -11.18
C VAL A 223 -3.26 -8.60 -11.61
N TRP A 224 -2.38 -8.13 -10.72
CA TRP A 224 -1.38 -7.11 -11.05
C TRP A 224 -0.42 -7.58 -12.15
N THR A 225 0.13 -8.78 -12.05
CA THR A 225 1.02 -9.36 -13.08
C THR A 225 0.28 -9.54 -14.41
N ILE A 226 -0.99 -9.95 -14.38
CA ILE A 226 -1.83 -10.02 -15.58
C ILE A 226 -2.00 -8.63 -16.21
N LEU A 227 -2.32 -7.60 -15.42
CA LEU A 227 -2.46 -6.22 -15.90
C LEU A 227 -1.18 -5.69 -16.55
N ASN A 228 -0.01 -5.94 -15.92
CA ASN A 228 1.29 -5.57 -16.49
C ASN A 228 1.61 -6.35 -17.78
N THR A 229 1.24 -7.63 -17.84
CA THR A 229 1.41 -8.46 -19.05
C THR A 229 0.52 -7.98 -20.18
N LEU A 230 -0.75 -7.69 -19.89
CA LEU A 230 -1.70 -7.12 -20.85
C LEU A 230 -1.24 -5.77 -21.38
N HIS A 231 -0.53 -4.98 -20.56
CA HIS A 231 0.07 -3.72 -21.03
C HIS A 231 1.17 -3.94 -22.08
N ILE A 232 1.99 -4.98 -21.93
CA ILE A 232 2.98 -5.35 -22.97
C ILE A 232 2.25 -5.79 -24.24
N VAL A 233 1.25 -6.68 -24.11
CA VAL A 233 0.47 -7.17 -25.25
C VAL A 233 -0.21 -6.01 -25.98
N GLY A 234 -0.81 -5.06 -25.26
CA GLY A 234 -1.45 -3.86 -25.82
C GLY A 234 -0.50 -2.92 -26.56
N THR A 235 0.82 -3.04 -26.35
CA THR A 235 1.84 -2.28 -27.12
C THR A 235 1.95 -2.80 -28.55
N TYR A 236 1.67 -4.09 -28.78
CA TYR A 236 1.77 -4.74 -30.09
C TYR A 236 0.41 -5.06 -30.71
N VAL A 237 -0.64 -5.17 -29.90
CA VAL A 237 -1.98 -5.58 -30.32
C VAL A 237 -2.95 -4.43 -30.12
N GLN A 238 -3.40 -3.82 -31.22
CA GLN A 238 -4.29 -2.65 -31.20
C GLN A 238 -5.62 -2.88 -30.47
N SER A 239 -6.16 -4.11 -30.50
CA SER A 239 -7.42 -4.43 -29.81
C SER A 239 -7.31 -4.41 -28.27
N VAL A 240 -6.10 -4.55 -27.73
CA VAL A 240 -5.83 -4.55 -26.28
C VAL A 240 -5.36 -3.17 -25.79
N GLN A 241 -5.05 -2.26 -26.71
CA GLN A 241 -4.50 -0.93 -26.43
C GLN A 241 -5.42 -0.07 -25.54
N TYR A 242 -6.74 -0.27 -25.56
CA TYR A 242 -7.67 0.48 -24.69
C TYR A 242 -7.71 -0.05 -23.26
N LEU A 243 -7.46 -1.35 -23.07
CA LEU A 243 -7.41 -1.95 -21.74
C LEU A 243 -6.25 -1.39 -20.92
N THR A 244 -5.15 -1.03 -21.59
CA THR A 244 -3.96 -0.47 -20.95
C THR A 244 -4.23 0.90 -20.34
N THR A 245 -5.23 1.65 -20.81
CA THR A 245 -5.65 2.93 -20.22
C THR A 245 -6.20 2.77 -18.81
N PHE A 246 -6.69 1.58 -18.44
CA PHE A 246 -7.22 1.30 -17.11
C PHE A 246 -6.18 0.67 -16.17
N THR A 247 -4.97 0.38 -16.63
CA THR A 247 -3.95 -0.32 -15.82
C THR A 247 -3.63 0.46 -14.55
N GLU A 248 -3.42 1.77 -14.63
CA GLU A 248 -3.14 2.63 -13.48
C GLU A 248 -4.34 2.71 -12.52
N ALA A 249 -5.56 2.85 -13.04
CA ALA A 249 -6.78 2.84 -12.25
C ALA A 249 -6.95 1.52 -11.48
N PHE A 250 -6.83 0.37 -12.16
CA PHE A 250 -6.92 -0.93 -11.52
C PHE A 250 -5.81 -1.13 -10.48
N THR A 251 -4.58 -0.72 -10.79
CA THR A 251 -3.46 -0.82 -9.85
C THR A 251 -3.75 -0.02 -8.58
N SER A 252 -4.25 1.21 -8.72
CA SER A 252 -4.66 2.04 -7.58
C SER A 252 -5.73 1.36 -6.73
N ILE A 253 -6.76 0.79 -7.36
CA ILE A 253 -7.85 0.08 -6.68
C ILE A 253 -7.32 -1.14 -5.91
N LEU A 254 -6.45 -1.94 -6.55
CA LEU A 254 -5.87 -3.14 -5.93
C LEU A 254 -5.00 -2.78 -4.72
N VAL A 255 -4.14 -1.75 -4.82
CA VAL A 255 -3.33 -1.25 -3.69
C VAL A 255 -4.22 -0.75 -2.57
N SER A 256 -5.23 0.07 -2.88
CA SER A 256 -6.15 0.64 -1.89
C SER A 256 -6.92 -0.44 -1.15
N ARG A 257 -7.50 -1.42 -1.87
CA ARG A 257 -8.21 -2.55 -1.25
C ARG A 257 -7.29 -3.42 -0.41
N PHE A 258 -6.07 -3.66 -0.87
CA PHE A 258 -5.10 -4.43 -0.10
C PHE A 258 -4.77 -3.74 1.23
N ILE A 259 -4.47 -2.43 1.21
CA ILE A 259 -4.18 -1.66 2.44
C ILE A 259 -5.40 -1.65 3.36
N LEU A 260 -6.61 -1.45 2.83
CA LEU A 260 -7.85 -1.49 3.61
C LEU A 260 -8.06 -2.85 4.29
N ASN A 261 -7.93 -3.96 3.54
CA ASN A 261 -8.05 -5.30 4.09
C ASN A 261 -7.02 -5.55 5.20
N LEU A 262 -5.77 -5.11 5.02
CA LEU A 262 -4.75 -5.22 6.06
C LEU A 262 -5.09 -4.43 7.32
N ARG A 263 -5.55 -3.18 7.18
CA ARG A 263 -5.89 -2.34 8.34
C ARG A 263 -7.14 -2.81 9.06
N GLU A 264 -8.07 -3.44 8.36
CA GLU A 264 -9.24 -4.08 8.94
C GLU A 264 -8.85 -5.28 9.81
N VAL A 265 -7.97 -6.16 9.32
CA VAL A 265 -7.45 -7.28 10.12
C VAL A 265 -6.66 -6.78 11.34
N ALA A 266 -5.87 -5.71 11.18
CA ALA A 266 -5.17 -5.07 12.30
C ALA A 266 -6.07 -4.24 13.23
N SER A 267 -7.34 -4.06 12.89
CA SER A 267 -8.36 -3.44 13.72
C SER A 267 -9.18 -4.45 14.50
N ALA A 268 -8.97 -5.75 14.28
CA ALA A 268 -9.68 -6.77 14.99
C ALA A 268 -9.46 -6.60 16.51
N PRO A 269 -10.54 -6.60 17.32
CA PRO A 269 -10.43 -6.41 18.77
C PRO A 269 -9.49 -7.44 19.39
N SER A 270 -8.86 -7.10 20.51
CA SER A 270 -8.20 -8.12 21.31
C SER A 270 -9.28 -8.99 21.95
N PRO A 271 -9.00 -10.26 22.29
CA PRO A 271 -9.98 -11.12 22.95
C PRO A 271 -10.38 -10.58 24.33
N GLU A 272 -9.57 -9.69 24.91
CA GLU A 272 -9.83 -9.01 26.18
C GLU A 272 -10.91 -7.92 26.05
N ASP A 273 -11.14 -7.40 24.84
CA ASP A 273 -12.14 -6.36 24.54
C ASP A 273 -13.51 -6.94 24.13
N GLU A 274 -13.62 -8.27 23.98
CA GLU A 274 -14.83 -8.95 23.54
C GLU A 274 -15.54 -9.59 24.73
N ASP A 275 -16.58 -8.91 25.22
CA ASP A 275 -17.31 -9.24 26.47
C ASP A 275 -18.08 -10.57 26.42
N ASP A 276 -18.33 -11.13 25.23
CA ASP A 276 -19.08 -12.38 25.07
C ASP A 276 -18.19 -13.55 24.61
N PRO A 277 -17.72 -14.39 25.56
CA PRO A 277 -16.86 -15.54 25.28
C PRO A 277 -17.57 -16.70 24.56
N THR A 278 -18.87 -16.58 24.28
CA THR A 278 -19.64 -17.63 23.59
C THR A 278 -19.72 -17.44 22.09
N THR A 279 -19.33 -16.27 21.57
CA THR A 279 -19.33 -16.00 20.13
C THR A 279 -18.17 -16.69 19.41
N ASP A 280 -18.42 -17.18 18.20
CA ASP A 280 -17.37 -17.68 17.32
C ASP A 280 -16.28 -16.62 17.04
N ALA A 281 -16.65 -15.34 17.10
CA ALA A 281 -15.74 -14.20 16.98
C ALA A 281 -14.68 -14.19 18.10
N TYR A 282 -15.08 -14.33 19.37
CA TYR A 282 -14.17 -14.41 20.51
C TYR A 282 -13.13 -15.52 20.36
N TRP A 283 -13.56 -16.74 20.03
CA TRP A 283 -12.66 -17.89 19.87
C TRP A 283 -11.71 -17.74 18.67
N ASN A 284 -12.14 -17.08 17.60
CA ASN A 284 -11.27 -16.77 16.45
C ASN A 284 -10.17 -15.76 16.83
N LEU A 285 -10.50 -14.76 17.65
CA LEU A 285 -9.53 -13.79 18.16
C LEU A 285 -8.54 -14.45 19.14
N VAL A 286 -9.03 -15.21 20.13
CA VAL A 286 -8.17 -15.91 21.10
C VAL A 286 -7.15 -16.80 20.39
N GLU A 287 -7.59 -17.59 19.41
CA GLU A 287 -6.70 -18.51 18.71
C GLU A 287 -5.72 -17.79 17.76
N PHE A 288 -6.12 -16.65 17.19
CA PHE A 288 -5.22 -15.78 16.41
C PHE A 288 -4.08 -15.23 17.29
N TRP A 289 -4.42 -14.65 18.46
CA TRP A 289 -3.44 -14.03 19.36
C TRP A 289 -2.57 -15.06 20.10
N ARG A 290 -3.14 -16.21 20.50
CA ARG A 290 -2.39 -17.33 21.12
C ARG A 290 -1.27 -17.88 20.23
N VAL A 291 -1.45 -17.79 18.92
CA VAL A 291 -0.46 -18.23 17.93
C VAL A 291 0.61 -17.18 17.70
N ALA A 292 0.23 -15.91 17.74
CA ALA A 292 1.16 -14.79 17.71
C ALA A 292 2.13 -14.84 18.90
N ASP A 293 1.63 -15.15 20.11
CA ASP A 293 2.44 -15.21 21.33
C ASP A 293 3.33 -16.47 21.44
N ARG A 294 2.86 -17.63 20.93
CA ARG A 294 3.60 -18.89 21.03
C ARG A 294 4.80 -18.98 20.07
N PHE A 295 4.83 -18.15 19.02
CA PHE A 295 5.93 -18.13 18.05
C PHE A 295 6.44 -16.72 17.76
N PRO A 296 7.29 -16.14 18.64
CA PRO A 296 7.83 -14.79 18.47
C PRO A 296 8.70 -14.58 17.22
N GLY A 297 9.04 -15.65 16.48
CA GLY A 297 9.75 -15.58 15.19
C GLY A 297 8.95 -16.07 13.97
N VAL A 298 7.70 -16.52 14.13
CA VAL A 298 6.83 -17.08 13.08
C VAL A 298 5.49 -16.34 12.98
N SER A 299 5.17 -15.48 13.95
CA SER A 299 4.07 -14.55 13.79
C SER A 299 4.29 -13.78 12.48
N ILE A 300 3.33 -13.89 11.55
CA ILE A 300 3.01 -12.71 10.75
C ILE A 300 2.49 -11.75 11.79
N ASP A 301 3.41 -11.07 12.45
CA ASP A 301 3.02 -9.98 13.26
C ASP A 301 2.40 -9.02 12.25
N VAL A 302 1.07 -8.95 12.22
CA VAL A 302 0.37 -7.96 11.39
C VAL A 302 0.91 -6.58 11.78
N THR A 303 1.35 -6.45 13.03
CA THR A 303 2.14 -5.36 13.57
C THR A 303 3.58 -5.26 13.04
N SER A 304 4.22 -6.32 12.52
CA SER A 304 5.51 -6.25 11.77
C SER A 304 5.32 -6.01 10.27
N LEU A 305 4.23 -6.51 9.68
CA LEU A 305 3.81 -6.13 8.32
C LEU A 305 3.41 -4.66 8.28
N LEU A 306 2.79 -4.21 9.38
CA LEU A 306 2.49 -2.81 9.66
C LEU A 306 3.62 -2.09 10.37
N ALA A 307 4.70 -2.68 10.90
CA ALA A 307 5.69 -1.88 11.65
C ALA A 307 6.33 -0.82 10.76
N PRO A 308 6.75 -1.16 9.52
CA PRO A 308 7.17 -0.16 8.53
C PRO A 308 6.02 0.70 7.99
N LEU A 309 4.76 0.25 8.11
CA LEU A 309 3.56 0.80 7.47
C LEU A 309 2.57 1.47 8.47
N GLY A 310 2.84 1.47 9.76
CA GLY A 310 1.81 1.45 10.81
C GLY A 310 2.32 1.98 12.15
N ALA A 311 3.64 2.04 12.35
CA ALA A 311 4.21 2.90 13.38
C ALA A 311 3.80 4.37 13.12
N PRO A 312 3.38 5.13 14.15
CA PRO A 312 3.20 6.56 14.02
C PRO A 312 4.52 7.20 13.59
N LEU A 313 4.45 8.14 12.65
CA LEU A 313 5.61 8.96 12.26
C LEU A 313 5.91 9.92 13.42
N ASP A 314 6.73 9.50 14.39
CA ASP A 314 7.22 10.42 15.41
C ASP A 314 8.17 11.42 14.76
N HIS A 315 7.81 12.70 14.79
CA HIS A 315 8.59 13.82 14.25
C HIS A 315 9.65 14.33 15.24
N SER A 316 9.98 13.57 16.29
CA SER A 316 11.06 13.96 17.19
C SER A 316 12.40 13.55 16.58
N PHE A 317 13.17 14.55 16.15
CA PHE A 317 14.62 14.42 16.09
C PHE A 317 15.10 14.11 17.51
N ALA A 318 15.20 12.83 17.85
CA ALA A 318 15.93 12.41 19.04
C ALA A 318 17.40 12.70 18.77
N SER A 319 17.86 13.84 19.26
CA SER A 319 19.27 14.14 19.46
C SER A 319 19.93 12.93 20.13
N TYR A 320 20.94 12.38 19.46
CA TYR A 320 21.77 11.31 19.96
C TYR A 320 22.64 11.87 21.10
N GLU A 321 22.08 11.97 22.31
CA GLU A 321 22.89 12.15 23.51
C GLU A 321 23.41 10.79 23.95
N SER A 322 24.72 10.59 23.75
CA SER A 322 25.46 9.48 24.33
C SER A 322 25.51 9.64 25.85
N GLY A 323 24.82 8.78 26.58
CA GLY A 323 24.89 8.73 28.04
C GLY A 323 24.39 7.38 28.55
N ASP A 324 25.32 6.57 29.06
CA ASP A 324 25.02 5.35 29.80
C ASP A 324 24.17 5.68 31.04
N GLU A 325 22.87 5.37 31.01
CA GLU A 325 22.01 5.35 32.19
C GLU A 325 21.44 3.95 32.45
N PRO A 326 21.46 3.46 33.69
CA PRO A 326 21.05 2.10 34.02
C PRO A 326 19.53 1.89 33.93
N ILE A 327 19.17 0.68 33.51
CA ILE A 327 17.84 0.14 33.13
C ILE A 327 16.71 0.39 34.17
N GLY A 328 17.02 0.78 35.41
CA GLY A 328 16.03 1.07 36.45
C GLY A 328 15.24 2.38 36.28
N ALA A 329 15.80 3.39 35.60
CA ALA A 329 15.19 4.72 35.51
C ALA A 329 14.07 4.84 34.46
N GLN A 330 14.09 3.98 33.43
CA GLN A 330 13.07 3.98 32.36
C GLN A 330 11.74 3.34 32.80
N VAL A 331 11.77 2.35 33.69
CA VAL A 331 10.56 1.68 34.20
C VAL A 331 9.76 2.63 35.11
N GLY A 332 10.43 3.49 35.88
CA GLY A 332 9.77 4.47 36.76
C GLY A 332 8.97 5.52 36.00
N LYS A 333 9.52 6.09 34.92
CA LYS A 333 8.84 7.13 34.13
C LYS A 333 7.65 6.58 33.31
N ALA A 334 7.74 5.35 32.83
CA ALA A 334 6.65 4.69 32.10
C ALA A 334 5.46 4.33 33.03
N ALA A 335 5.74 3.90 34.26
CA ALA A 335 4.73 3.63 35.27
C ALA A 335 4.02 4.92 35.73
N ASP A 336 4.77 5.99 35.97
CA ASP A 336 4.26 7.29 36.43
C ASP A 336 3.34 7.97 35.38
N THR A 337 3.70 7.82 34.10
CA THR A 337 2.88 8.31 32.97
C THR A 337 1.58 7.51 32.79
N ARG A 338 1.56 6.23 33.19
CA ARG A 338 0.38 5.35 33.11
C ARG A 338 -0.56 5.55 34.29
N LEU A 339 -0.03 5.81 35.50
CA LEU A 339 -0.81 6.10 36.71
C LEU A 339 -1.53 7.45 36.64
N ARG A 340 -0.91 8.49 36.07
CA ARG A 340 -1.57 9.78 35.83
C ARG A 340 -2.75 9.71 34.86
N ARG A 341 -2.77 8.76 33.92
CA ARG A 341 -3.92 8.55 33.00
C ARG A 341 -5.11 7.86 33.65
N LEU A 342 -4.90 7.13 34.74
CA LEU A 342 -5.94 6.34 35.41
C LEU A 342 -6.58 7.08 36.61
N GLY A 343 -6.15 8.32 36.91
CA GLY A 343 -6.75 9.14 37.97
C GLY A 343 -6.56 8.59 39.40
N VAL A 344 -5.65 7.63 39.58
CA VAL A 344 -5.43 6.95 40.86
C VAL A 344 -4.55 7.82 41.75
N ASN A 345 -5.02 8.11 42.97
CA ASN A 345 -4.33 8.95 43.94
C ASN A 345 -3.11 8.20 44.51
N GLU A 346 -1.90 8.72 44.32
CA GLU A 346 -0.62 8.04 44.66
C GLU A 346 -0.53 7.59 46.13
N GLY A 347 -1.19 8.31 47.05
CA GLY A 347 -1.20 8.00 48.48
C GLY A 347 -2.01 6.77 48.88
N GLU A 348 -2.92 6.32 48.01
CA GLU A 348 -3.76 5.13 48.26
C GLU A 348 -3.08 3.88 47.69
N ALA A 349 -2.55 3.96 46.46
CA ALA A 349 -1.79 2.88 45.85
C ALA A 349 -0.51 2.50 46.65
N ARG A 350 0.17 3.48 47.27
CA ARG A 350 1.31 3.20 48.15
C ARG A 350 0.92 2.45 49.43
N ARG A 351 -0.24 2.75 50.02
CA ARG A 351 -0.73 2.06 51.22
C ARG A 351 -1.11 0.61 50.94
N ASP A 352 -1.76 0.35 49.80
CA ASP A 352 -2.12 -1.01 49.40
C ASP A 352 -0.89 -1.86 49.06
N LEU A 353 0.13 -1.26 48.42
CA LEU A 353 1.39 -1.95 48.14
C LEU A 353 2.18 -2.30 49.42
N GLU A 354 2.17 -1.44 50.44
CA GLU A 354 2.77 -1.77 51.74
C GLU A 354 2.00 -2.86 52.50
N LEU A 355 0.67 -2.87 52.39
CA LEU A 355 -0.19 -3.91 52.97
C LEU A 355 0.05 -5.29 52.31
N ILE A 356 0.18 -5.33 50.98
CA ILE A 356 0.48 -6.56 50.24
C ILE A 356 1.91 -7.07 50.55
N ARG A 357 2.88 -6.16 50.67
CA ARG A 357 4.27 -6.50 50.99
C ARG A 357 4.40 -7.06 52.40
N THR A 358 3.72 -6.48 53.39
CA THR A 358 3.73 -6.97 54.77
C THR A 358 3.02 -8.32 54.91
N HIS A 359 1.91 -8.53 54.20
CA HIS A 359 1.23 -9.85 54.15
C HIS A 359 2.10 -10.94 53.50
N SER A 360 2.81 -10.61 52.42
CA SER A 360 3.64 -11.56 51.68
C SER A 360 4.89 -11.98 52.46
N VAL A 361 5.53 -11.04 53.17
CA VAL A 361 6.67 -11.32 54.04
C VAL A 361 6.25 -12.15 55.27
N GLY A 362 5.06 -11.89 55.83
CA GLY A 362 4.48 -12.69 56.91
C GLY A 362 4.08 -14.11 56.50
N TRP A 363 3.67 -14.31 55.25
CA TRP A 363 3.36 -15.63 54.70
C TRP A 363 4.64 -16.46 54.45
N LEU A 364 5.68 -15.84 53.87
CA LEU A 364 6.98 -16.48 53.63
C LEU A 364 7.73 -16.86 54.91
N ARG A 365 7.60 -16.08 56.00
CA ARG A 365 8.17 -16.44 57.31
C ARG A 365 7.45 -17.64 57.94
N ARG A 366 6.14 -17.77 57.76
CA ARG A 366 5.35 -18.91 58.28
C ARG A 366 5.65 -20.21 57.54
N GLN A 367 5.90 -20.15 56.22
CA GLN A 367 6.32 -21.33 55.46
C GLN A 367 7.73 -21.83 55.83
N ARG A 368 8.65 -20.96 56.24
CA ARG A 368 10.01 -21.33 56.67
C ARG A 368 10.11 -21.91 58.09
N GLN A 369 9.08 -21.78 58.92
CA GLN A 369 9.05 -22.37 60.28
C GLN A 369 8.33 -23.73 60.32
N ALA A 370 7.66 -24.11 59.22
CA ALA A 370 6.92 -25.37 59.10
C ALA A 370 7.66 -26.44 58.26
N ALA A 371 8.89 -26.16 57.84
CA ALA A 371 9.83 -27.08 57.21
C ALA A 371 11.10 -27.11 58.06
#